data_AF-A0A7S2T2C3-F1
#
_entry.id   AF-A0A7S2T2C3-F1
#
_cell.length_a   1.000
_cell.length_b   1.000
_cell.length_c   1.000
_cell.angle_alpha   90.00
_cell.angle_beta   90.00
_cell.angle_gamma   90.00
#
_symmetry.space_group_name_H-M   'P 1'
#
loop_
_entity.id
_entity.type
_entity.pdbx_description
1 polymer ?
#
loop_
_entity_poly.entity_id
_entity_poly.type
_entity_poly.pdbx_seq_one_letter_code
_entity_poly.pdbx_strand_id
1 'polypeptide(L)'
;GGGKKGGGKKVSALDAVLKKKENEAEDEVAAAHTSVDTVMWLLLVVESFTKALGRTLLEEQCSITEIADKVYEAPFVLLSHVYGEGGEGVREHKFNYANRRALELWETEWADLVGKPSSVSGEDAEEIQSDRDELLLECKEKGFVEGYEGWRISAKGKKFFVKGATLWEVKSSGGESVGQAVVLTEWEDEEGAAFSTLDGAEAAAESPGPALSVEEAQKAVKEQGDVVRDLKASGLTNGDEEVQEAVRVLLERKADLERLQPSG
;
A
#
# COMPACT_ATOMS: atom_id res chain seq x y z
N GLY A 1 -60.27 18.05 20.98
CA GLY A 1 -59.38 17.00 21.50
C GLY A 1 -58.91 16.13 20.35
N GLY A 2 -57.65 15.71 20.39
CA GLY A 2 -57.04 14.74 19.47
C GLY A 2 -56.46 15.38 18.20
N GLY A 3 -55.20 15.21 17.82
CA GLY A 3 -54.16 14.30 18.28
C GLY A 3 -53.21 14.02 17.12
N LYS A 4 -51.95 14.48 17.28
CA LYS A 4 -50.74 14.23 16.46
C LYS A 4 -50.75 12.91 15.66
N LYS A 5 -50.27 12.95 14.42
CA LYS A 5 -49.49 11.85 13.82
C LYS A 5 -48.26 12.41 13.11
N GLY A 6 -47.13 12.34 13.82
CA GLY A 6 -45.81 12.47 13.23
C GLY A 6 -45.50 11.20 12.43
N GLY A 7 -45.12 11.38 11.16
CA GLY A 7 -44.61 10.31 10.31
C GLY A 7 -43.19 9.96 10.73
N GLY A 8 -43.04 8.95 11.60
CA GLY A 8 -41.76 8.30 11.84
C GLY A 8 -41.40 7.45 10.62
N LYS A 9 -40.28 7.78 9.97
CA LYS A 9 -39.65 7.00 8.89
C LYS A 9 -39.38 5.59 9.45
N LYS A 10 -40.13 4.59 9.00
CA LYS A 10 -39.88 3.18 9.35
C LYS A 10 -38.60 2.76 8.63
N VAL A 11 -37.47 2.72 9.36
CA VAL A 11 -36.28 1.98 8.92
C VAL A 11 -36.75 0.54 8.72
N SER A 12 -36.59 -0.02 7.52
CA SER A 12 -37.16 -1.33 7.23
C SER A 12 -36.41 -2.39 8.04
N ALA A 13 -37.09 -3.47 8.45
CA ALA A 13 -36.45 -4.56 9.19
C ALA A 13 -35.28 -5.19 8.41
N LEU A 14 -35.27 -5.05 7.09
CA LEU A 14 -34.19 -5.49 6.21
C LEU A 14 -32.93 -4.63 6.40
N ASP A 15 -33.07 -3.31 6.48
CA ASP A 15 -31.93 -2.39 6.69
C ASP A 15 -31.26 -2.62 8.05
N ALA A 16 -32.05 -2.94 9.09
CA ALA A 16 -31.53 -3.25 10.41
C ALA A 16 -30.77 -4.59 10.46
N VAL A 17 -31.21 -5.58 9.67
CA VAL A 17 -30.53 -6.88 9.57
C VAL A 17 -29.24 -6.77 8.75
N LEU A 18 -29.26 -6.02 7.65
CA LEU A 18 -28.06 -5.75 6.84
C LEU A 18 -27.00 -5.01 7.67
N LYS A 19 -27.40 -3.92 8.33
CA LYS A 19 -26.49 -3.15 9.19
C LYS A 19 -25.93 -3.96 10.36
N LYS A 20 -26.72 -4.87 10.92
CA LYS A 20 -26.24 -5.78 11.97
C LYS A 20 -25.18 -6.76 11.42
N LYS A 21 -25.37 -7.30 10.22
CA LYS A 21 -24.39 -8.19 9.57
C LYS A 21 -23.12 -7.46 9.18
N GLU A 22 -23.22 -6.24 8.66
CA GLU A 22 -22.07 -5.38 8.37
C GLU A 22 -21.25 -5.14 9.65
N ASN A 23 -21.90 -4.73 10.75
CA ASN A 23 -21.22 -4.54 12.03
C ASN A 23 -20.58 -5.83 12.59
N GLU A 24 -21.25 -6.99 12.48
CA GLU A 24 -20.70 -8.27 12.95
C GLU A 24 -19.49 -8.71 12.12
N ALA A 25 -19.52 -8.49 10.80
CA ALA A 25 -18.38 -8.74 9.91
C ALA A 25 -17.23 -7.76 10.19
N GLU A 26 -17.51 -6.47 10.40
CA GLU A 26 -16.52 -5.48 10.81
C GLU A 26 -15.85 -5.84 12.14
N ASP A 27 -16.62 -6.28 13.14
CA ASP A 27 -16.09 -6.73 14.44
C ASP A 27 -15.22 -8.00 14.30
N GLU A 28 -15.61 -8.95 13.43
CA GLU A 28 -14.84 -10.16 13.15
C GLU A 28 -13.52 -9.84 12.41
N VAL A 29 -13.56 -8.95 11.42
CA VAL A 29 -12.37 -8.45 10.72
C VAL A 29 -11.47 -7.68 11.68
N ALA A 30 -12.04 -6.78 12.49
CA ALA A 30 -11.32 -6.03 13.52
C ALA A 30 -10.59 -6.96 14.50
N ALA A 31 -11.26 -8.03 14.95
CA ALA A 31 -10.65 -9.03 15.82
C ALA A 31 -9.59 -9.89 15.12
N ALA A 32 -9.74 -10.16 13.82
CA ALA A 32 -8.83 -11.04 13.07
C ALA A 32 -7.53 -10.34 12.67
N HIS A 33 -7.59 -9.13 12.10
CA HIS A 33 -6.38 -8.44 11.64
C HIS A 33 -5.53 -7.84 12.78
N THR A 34 -6.11 -7.65 13.96
CA THR A 34 -5.41 -7.22 15.18
C THR A 34 -4.96 -8.39 16.08
N SER A 35 -5.17 -9.63 15.62
CA SER A 35 -4.77 -10.82 16.37
C SER A 35 -3.25 -10.86 16.63
N VAL A 36 -2.84 -11.53 17.71
CA VAL A 36 -1.42 -11.68 18.05
C VAL A 36 -0.64 -12.35 16.92
N ASP A 37 -1.22 -13.37 16.29
CA ASP A 37 -0.58 -14.07 15.17
C ASP A 37 -0.37 -13.14 13.97
N THR A 38 -1.36 -12.29 13.66
CA THR A 38 -1.23 -11.28 12.61
C THR A 38 -0.17 -10.24 12.95
N VAL A 39 -0.15 -9.72 14.18
CA VAL A 39 0.87 -8.75 14.62
C VAL A 39 2.27 -9.36 14.48
N MET A 40 2.47 -10.58 14.98
CA MET A 40 3.77 -11.27 14.89
C MET A 40 4.18 -11.53 13.45
N TRP A 41 3.23 -11.91 12.59
CA TRP A 41 3.48 -12.10 11.17
C TRP A 41 3.90 -10.80 10.48
N LEU A 42 3.18 -9.69 10.73
CA LEU A 42 3.48 -8.39 10.12
C LEU A 42 4.87 -7.88 10.51
N LEU A 43 5.33 -8.16 11.73
CA LEU A 43 6.71 -7.85 12.13
C LEU A 43 7.72 -8.59 11.25
N LEU A 44 7.50 -9.88 10.96
CA LEU A 44 8.37 -10.64 10.04
C LEU A 44 8.30 -10.10 8.62
N VAL A 45 7.10 -9.74 8.14
CA VAL A 45 6.88 -9.18 6.80
C VAL A 45 7.68 -7.90 6.60
N VAL A 46 7.53 -6.93 7.52
CA VAL A 46 8.21 -5.64 7.47
C VAL A 46 9.73 -5.80 7.63
N GLU A 47 10.19 -6.61 8.58
CA GLU A 47 11.61 -6.85 8.78
C GLU A 47 12.25 -7.54 7.57
N SER A 48 11.57 -8.52 6.98
CA SER A 48 12.06 -9.23 5.79
C SER A 48 12.12 -8.32 4.57
N PHE A 49 11.12 -7.45 4.38
CA PHE A 49 11.12 -6.43 3.33
C PHE A 49 12.35 -5.52 3.45
N THR A 50 12.60 -4.98 4.64
CA THR A 50 13.75 -4.08 4.87
C THR A 50 15.08 -4.78 4.66
N LYS A 51 15.22 -6.05 5.06
CA LYS A 51 16.43 -6.83 4.79
C LYS A 51 16.65 -7.14 3.32
N ALA A 52 15.58 -7.44 2.58
CA ALA A 52 15.66 -7.80 1.17
C ALA A 52 15.96 -6.59 0.28
N LEU A 53 15.27 -5.47 0.52
CA LEU A 53 15.23 -4.32 -0.39
C LEU A 53 16.04 -3.11 0.11
N GLY A 54 16.51 -3.13 1.36
CA GLY A 54 17.29 -2.03 1.94
C GLY A 54 16.50 -0.74 2.18
N ARG A 55 15.17 -0.78 2.08
CA ARG A 55 14.24 0.33 2.33
C ARG A 55 13.09 -0.10 3.23
N THR A 56 12.38 0.84 3.86
CA THR A 56 11.26 0.52 4.75
C THR A 56 9.96 0.34 3.98
N LEU A 57 9.11 -0.60 4.43
CA LEU A 57 7.77 -0.78 3.88
C LEU A 57 6.80 0.32 4.35
N LEU A 58 7.01 0.80 5.58
CA LEU A 58 6.28 1.91 6.19
C LEU A 58 7.23 3.09 6.32
N GLU A 59 6.75 4.29 5.98
CA GLU A 59 7.52 5.54 6.12
C GLU A 59 7.68 5.92 7.60
N GLU A 60 6.62 5.75 8.38
CA GLU A 60 6.63 6.02 9.82
C GLU A 60 7.00 4.77 10.61
N GLN A 61 7.76 4.98 11.68
CA GLN A 61 7.95 3.97 12.70
C GLN A 61 6.59 3.64 13.35
N CYS A 62 6.37 2.37 13.62
CA CYS A 62 5.19 1.88 14.31
C CYS A 62 5.62 1.03 15.51
N SER A 63 4.88 1.14 16.61
CA SER A 63 5.04 0.20 17.72
C SER A 63 4.38 -1.14 17.38
N ILE A 64 4.74 -2.18 18.13
CA ILE A 64 4.15 -3.53 18.00
C ILE A 64 2.62 -3.48 18.17
N THR A 65 2.10 -2.55 18.98
CA THR A 65 0.66 -2.40 19.21
C THR A 65 -0.07 -1.67 18.09
N GLU A 66 0.65 -0.95 17.22
CA GLU A 66 0.06 -0.13 16.14
C GLU A 66 0.22 -0.76 14.76
N ILE A 67 1.13 -1.72 14.60
CA ILE A 67 1.49 -2.27 13.27
C ILE A 67 0.29 -2.90 12.56
N ALA A 68 -0.59 -3.59 13.28
CA ALA A 68 -1.78 -4.22 12.69
C ALA A 68 -2.68 -3.19 12.02
N ASP A 69 -3.08 -2.15 12.77
CA ASP A 69 -3.97 -1.09 12.28
C ASP A 69 -3.29 -0.29 11.16
N LYS A 70 -2.01 0.10 11.36
CA LYS A 70 -1.26 0.90 10.38
C LYS A 70 -1.08 0.17 9.05
N VAL A 71 -0.75 -1.11 9.06
CA VAL A 71 -0.58 -1.88 7.83
C VAL A 71 -1.93 -2.21 7.18
N TYR A 72 -2.96 -2.48 7.99
CA TYR A 72 -4.31 -2.76 7.48
C TYR A 72 -4.89 -1.57 6.72
N GLU A 73 -4.65 -0.36 7.22
CA GLU A 73 -5.14 0.90 6.66
C GLU A 73 -4.18 1.53 5.62
N ALA A 74 -3.00 0.94 5.42
CA ALA A 74 -1.93 1.52 4.62
C ALA A 74 -2.36 1.86 3.17
N PRO A 75 -1.78 2.93 2.57
CA PRO A 75 -2.09 3.36 1.21
C PRO A 75 -1.32 2.54 0.17
N PHE A 76 -1.36 1.23 0.27
CA PHE A 76 -0.86 0.27 -0.70
C PHE A 76 -1.62 -1.03 -0.55
N VAL A 77 -1.58 -1.88 -1.55
CA VAL A 77 -2.11 -3.25 -1.46
C VAL A 77 -1.03 -4.13 -0.87
N LEU A 78 -1.35 -4.89 0.18
CA LEU A 78 -0.47 -5.89 0.78
C LEU A 78 -1.20 -7.22 0.95
N LEU A 79 -0.60 -8.28 0.41
CA LEU A 79 -1.03 -9.67 0.59
C LEU A 79 0.15 -10.51 1.05
N SER A 80 -0.12 -11.56 1.82
CA SER A 80 0.88 -12.57 2.10
C SER A 80 0.28 -13.95 2.26
N HIS A 81 1.14 -14.96 2.09
CA HIS A 81 0.83 -16.34 2.39
C HIS A 81 1.93 -16.98 3.22
N VAL A 82 1.54 -18.02 3.95
CA VAL A 82 2.46 -18.99 4.54
C VAL A 82 2.64 -20.18 3.62
N TYR A 83 3.80 -20.82 3.70
CA TYR A 83 4.03 -22.10 3.04
C TYR A 83 3.15 -23.20 3.66
N GLY A 84 2.66 -24.11 2.81
CA GLY A 84 1.83 -25.23 3.23
C GLY A 84 2.63 -26.31 3.97
N GLU A 85 1.96 -27.15 4.75
CA GLU A 85 2.58 -28.25 5.51
C GLU A 85 3.27 -29.30 4.62
N GLY A 86 2.92 -29.38 3.33
CA GLY A 86 3.53 -30.28 2.34
C GLY A 86 4.80 -29.74 1.66
N GLY A 87 5.24 -28.51 2.00
CA GLY A 87 6.46 -27.91 1.48
C GLY A 87 6.25 -27.14 0.18
N GLU A 88 7.21 -27.25 -0.76
CA GLU A 88 7.48 -26.34 -1.89
C GLU A 88 6.38 -26.24 -2.97
N GLY A 89 5.25 -26.91 -2.79
CA GLY A 89 4.10 -26.83 -3.68
C GLY A 89 3.40 -25.48 -3.55
N VAL A 90 3.65 -24.59 -4.51
CA VAL A 90 3.10 -23.23 -4.58
C VAL A 90 1.57 -23.17 -4.39
N ARG A 91 0.86 -24.24 -4.78
CA ARG A 91 -0.60 -24.36 -4.69
C ARG A 91 -1.14 -24.68 -3.29
N GLU A 92 -0.27 -25.10 -2.37
CA GLU A 92 -0.63 -25.41 -0.98
C GLU A 92 -0.44 -24.21 -0.05
N HIS A 93 0.17 -23.13 -0.55
CA HIS A 93 0.35 -21.90 0.19
C HIS A 93 -1.01 -21.31 0.52
N LYS A 94 -1.17 -20.79 1.75
CA LYS A 94 -2.45 -20.23 2.20
C LYS A 94 -2.28 -18.76 2.51
N PHE A 95 -3.18 -17.94 1.98
CA PHE A 95 -3.25 -16.54 2.39
C PHE A 95 -3.40 -16.48 3.90
N ASN A 96 -2.58 -15.66 4.54
CA ASN A 96 -2.61 -15.50 5.99
C ASN A 96 -2.81 -14.02 6.39
N TYR A 97 -2.74 -13.11 5.42
CA TYR A 97 -2.98 -11.70 5.61
C TYR A 97 -3.40 -11.02 4.30
N ALA A 98 -4.31 -10.05 4.42
CA ALA A 98 -4.66 -9.10 3.37
C ALA A 98 -5.06 -7.77 4.03
N ASN A 99 -4.46 -6.65 3.61
CA ASN A 99 -4.91 -5.35 4.12
C ASN A 99 -6.20 -4.88 3.43
N ARG A 100 -6.79 -3.78 3.91
CA ARG A 100 -8.08 -3.29 3.39
C ARG A 100 -8.04 -3.07 1.87
N ARG A 101 -6.98 -2.47 1.35
CA ARG A 101 -6.84 -2.22 -0.10
C ARG A 101 -6.74 -3.50 -0.90
N ALA A 102 -6.07 -4.53 -0.38
CA ALA A 102 -6.06 -5.84 -1.02
C ALA A 102 -7.46 -6.46 -1.06
N LEU A 103 -8.22 -6.40 0.04
CA LEU A 103 -9.60 -6.90 0.10
C LEU A 103 -10.52 -6.19 -0.90
N GLU A 104 -10.41 -4.86 -1.00
CA GLU A 104 -11.11 -4.04 -1.99
C GLU A 104 -10.77 -4.46 -3.43
N LEU A 105 -9.48 -4.57 -3.75
CA LEU A 105 -9.00 -4.88 -5.11
C LEU A 105 -9.37 -6.33 -5.52
N TRP A 106 -9.28 -7.28 -4.59
CA TRP A 106 -9.70 -8.67 -4.83
C TRP A 106 -11.22 -8.88 -4.71
N GLU A 107 -11.98 -7.84 -4.38
CA GLU A 107 -13.44 -7.87 -4.20
C GLU A 107 -13.93 -8.97 -3.25
N THR A 108 -13.22 -9.15 -2.14
CA THR A 108 -13.44 -10.22 -1.17
C THR A 108 -13.36 -9.71 0.26
N GLU A 109 -13.84 -10.53 1.20
CA GLU A 109 -13.77 -10.26 2.63
C GLU A 109 -12.62 -11.05 3.27
N TRP A 110 -12.16 -10.63 4.45
CA TRP A 110 -11.08 -11.31 5.17
C TRP A 110 -11.35 -12.80 5.37
N ALA A 111 -12.54 -13.15 5.85
CA ALA A 111 -12.95 -14.54 6.12
C ALA A 111 -13.02 -15.42 4.85
N ASP A 112 -13.20 -14.79 3.69
CA ASP A 112 -13.31 -15.47 2.40
C ASP A 112 -11.95 -15.60 1.69
N LEU A 113 -10.93 -14.84 2.10
CA LEU A 113 -9.59 -14.88 1.54
C LEU A 113 -8.58 -15.56 2.46
N VAL A 114 -8.50 -15.13 3.72
CA VAL A 114 -7.52 -15.61 4.69
C VAL A 114 -7.84 -17.04 5.09
N GLY A 115 -6.83 -17.90 5.04
CA GLY A 115 -6.93 -19.35 5.21
C GLY A 115 -7.25 -20.12 3.93
N LYS A 116 -7.60 -19.45 2.82
CA LYS A 116 -7.78 -20.11 1.52
C LYS A 116 -6.43 -20.37 0.84
N PRO A 117 -6.35 -21.39 -0.03
CA PRO A 117 -5.21 -21.55 -0.92
C PRO A 117 -4.98 -20.28 -1.74
N SER A 118 -3.73 -19.85 -1.87
CA SER A 118 -3.39 -18.68 -2.69
C SER A 118 -3.66 -18.89 -4.18
N SER A 119 -3.90 -20.14 -4.59
CA SER A 119 -4.27 -20.52 -5.95
C SER A 119 -5.69 -20.12 -6.35
N VAL A 120 -6.57 -19.79 -5.39
CA VAL A 120 -7.99 -19.42 -5.63
C VAL A 120 -8.12 -18.04 -6.32
N SER A 121 -7.10 -17.17 -6.26
CA SER A 121 -7.15 -15.85 -6.92
C SER A 121 -6.93 -15.88 -8.45
N GLY A 122 -7.25 -16.98 -9.12
CA GLY A 122 -7.02 -17.16 -10.56
C GLY A 122 -7.78 -18.33 -11.16
N GLU A 123 -8.99 -18.62 -10.67
CA GLU A 123 -9.65 -19.93 -10.83
C GLU A 123 -9.92 -20.40 -12.28
N ASP A 124 -9.85 -19.56 -13.33
CA ASP A 124 -10.22 -20.01 -14.69
C ASP A 124 -9.22 -19.71 -15.83
N ALA A 125 -8.04 -19.15 -15.57
CA ALA A 125 -7.04 -18.88 -16.61
C ALA A 125 -5.69 -19.54 -16.32
N GLU A 126 -5.39 -20.62 -17.06
CA GLU A 126 -4.13 -21.39 -16.92
C GLU A 126 -2.89 -20.50 -17.05
N GLU A 127 -2.91 -19.52 -17.96
CA GLU A 127 -1.83 -18.55 -18.15
C GLU A 127 -1.55 -17.71 -16.90
N ILE A 128 -2.59 -17.26 -16.17
CA ILE A 128 -2.44 -16.49 -14.93
C ILE A 128 -1.90 -17.37 -13.80
N GLN A 129 -2.29 -18.64 -13.77
CA GLN A 129 -1.79 -19.60 -12.78
C GLN A 129 -0.30 -19.90 -13.01
N SER A 130 0.10 -20.12 -14.27
CA SER A 130 1.51 -20.36 -14.64
C SER A 130 2.40 -19.16 -14.35
N ASP A 131 1.96 -17.95 -14.74
CA ASP A 131 2.69 -16.71 -14.48
C ASP A 131 2.85 -16.44 -12.97
N ARG A 132 1.82 -16.72 -12.17
CA ARG A 132 1.95 -16.70 -10.70
C ARG A 132 2.97 -17.73 -10.21
N ASP A 133 2.88 -18.98 -10.65
CA ASP A 133 3.77 -20.05 -10.18
C ASP A 133 5.23 -19.73 -10.51
N GLU A 134 5.51 -19.15 -11.68
CA GLU A 134 6.83 -18.66 -12.08
C GLU A 134 7.32 -17.53 -11.18
N LEU A 135 6.49 -16.50 -10.93
CA LEU A 135 6.83 -15.40 -10.04
C LEU A 135 7.15 -15.88 -8.61
N LEU A 136 6.35 -16.78 -8.06
CA LEU A 136 6.53 -17.29 -6.70
C LEU A 136 7.81 -18.14 -6.59
N LEU A 137 8.14 -18.93 -7.62
CA LEU A 137 9.38 -19.68 -7.68
C LEU A 137 10.59 -18.75 -7.82
N GLU A 138 10.52 -17.76 -8.70
CA GLU A 138 11.59 -16.78 -8.91
C GLU A 138 11.91 -16.01 -7.62
N CYS A 139 10.88 -15.55 -6.91
CA CYS A 139 11.05 -14.91 -5.61
C CYS A 139 11.70 -15.84 -4.59
N LYS A 140 11.33 -17.12 -4.57
CA LYS A 140 11.93 -18.10 -3.68
C LYS A 140 13.42 -18.29 -3.95
N GLU A 141 13.82 -18.30 -5.22
CA GLU A 141 15.23 -18.45 -5.62
C GLU A 141 16.06 -17.19 -5.34
N LYS A 142 15.51 -16.00 -5.63
CA LYS A 142 16.23 -14.72 -5.55
C LYS A 142 16.12 -14.04 -4.18
N GLY A 143 15.11 -14.41 -3.39
CA GLY A 143 14.74 -13.76 -2.12
C GLY A 143 13.76 -12.59 -2.29
N PHE A 144 13.75 -11.93 -3.45
CA PHE A 144 12.76 -10.93 -3.83
C PHE A 144 12.71 -10.74 -5.36
N VAL A 145 11.60 -10.16 -5.85
CA VAL A 145 11.38 -9.72 -7.23
C VAL A 145 10.74 -8.33 -7.18
N GLU A 146 11.24 -7.40 -8.00
CA GLU A 146 10.68 -6.05 -8.16
C GLU A 146 10.24 -5.83 -9.60
N GLY A 147 9.30 -4.90 -9.80
CA GLY A 147 8.85 -4.53 -11.15
C GLY A 147 7.98 -5.58 -11.81
N TYR A 148 7.37 -6.47 -11.02
CA TYR A 148 6.49 -7.49 -11.57
C TYR A 148 5.21 -6.85 -12.12
N GLU A 149 4.81 -7.28 -13.32
CA GLU A 149 3.57 -6.89 -13.95
C GLU A 149 2.84 -8.14 -14.45
N GLY A 150 1.51 -8.14 -14.35
CA GLY A 150 0.74 -9.27 -14.85
C GLY A 150 -0.74 -9.22 -14.52
N TRP A 151 -1.50 -10.02 -15.26
CA TRP A 151 -2.94 -10.09 -15.11
C TRP A 151 -3.36 -10.90 -13.87
N ARG A 152 -4.36 -10.40 -13.16
CA ARG A 152 -5.02 -11.06 -12.03
C ARG A 152 -6.53 -10.98 -12.17
N ILE A 153 -7.23 -11.84 -11.43
CA ILE A 153 -8.70 -11.94 -11.41
C ILE A 153 -9.17 -11.76 -9.97
N SER A 154 -10.11 -10.84 -9.74
CA SER A 154 -10.79 -10.67 -8.45
C SER A 154 -11.71 -11.86 -8.14
N ALA A 155 -12.15 -12.00 -6.89
CA ALA A 155 -13.10 -13.05 -6.50
C ALA A 155 -14.46 -12.93 -7.24
N LYS A 156 -14.78 -11.76 -7.80
CA LYS A 156 -16.00 -11.54 -8.61
C LYS A 156 -15.75 -11.65 -10.12
N GLY A 157 -14.53 -12.03 -10.53
CA GLY A 157 -14.19 -12.26 -11.93
C GLY A 157 -13.74 -11.03 -12.70
N LYS A 158 -13.54 -9.87 -12.04
CA LYS A 158 -12.99 -8.67 -12.70
C LYS A 158 -11.49 -8.86 -12.90
N LYS A 159 -11.00 -8.67 -14.13
CA LYS A 159 -9.55 -8.68 -14.35
C LYS A 159 -8.95 -7.31 -14.05
N PHE A 160 -7.72 -7.34 -13.59
CA PHE A 160 -6.89 -6.15 -13.43
C PHE A 160 -5.44 -6.51 -13.74
N PHE A 161 -4.70 -5.55 -14.27
CA PHE A 161 -3.29 -5.67 -14.56
C PHE A 161 -2.49 -5.02 -13.45
N VAL A 162 -1.71 -5.81 -12.73
CA VAL A 162 -0.80 -5.33 -11.69
C VAL A 162 0.39 -4.64 -12.33
N LYS A 163 0.82 -3.50 -11.77
CA LYS A 163 2.02 -2.77 -12.22
C LYS A 163 3.03 -2.59 -11.09
N GLY A 164 4.29 -2.87 -11.40
CA GLY A 164 5.42 -2.57 -10.51
C GLY A 164 5.39 -3.28 -9.15
N ALA A 165 4.73 -4.43 -9.04
CA ALA A 165 4.64 -5.12 -7.75
C ALA A 165 6.00 -5.62 -7.29
N THR A 166 6.17 -5.64 -5.96
CA THR A 166 7.34 -6.19 -5.30
C THR A 166 6.92 -7.39 -4.47
N LEU A 167 7.55 -8.53 -4.69
CA LEU A 167 7.35 -9.78 -3.97
C LEU A 167 8.64 -10.15 -3.22
N TRP A 168 8.54 -10.61 -1.98
CA TRP A 168 9.71 -11.02 -1.18
C TRP A 168 9.43 -12.24 -0.29
N GLU A 169 10.50 -12.96 0.03
CA GLU A 169 10.50 -14.02 1.04
C GLU A 169 10.30 -13.43 2.44
N VAL A 170 9.31 -13.94 3.17
CA VAL A 170 9.14 -13.68 4.60
C VAL A 170 9.97 -14.70 5.36
N LYS A 171 10.89 -14.21 6.19
CA LYS A 171 11.83 -15.04 6.95
C LYS A 171 11.54 -14.98 8.44
N SER A 172 11.62 -16.13 9.11
CA SER A 172 11.59 -16.21 10.56
C SER A 172 12.85 -15.59 11.17
N SER A 173 12.86 -15.40 12.49
CA SER A 173 14.04 -14.91 13.22
C SER A 173 15.28 -15.81 13.04
N GLY A 174 15.08 -17.09 12.69
CA GLY A 174 16.16 -18.04 12.39
C GLY A 174 16.72 -17.94 10.98
N GLY A 175 16.14 -17.09 10.11
CA GLY A 175 16.53 -16.93 8.70
C GLY A 175 15.87 -17.93 7.74
N GLU A 176 15.01 -18.80 8.26
CA GLU A 176 14.18 -19.75 7.50
C GLU A 176 13.08 -19.01 6.74
N SER A 177 12.86 -19.35 5.48
CA SER A 177 11.70 -18.85 4.71
C SER A 177 10.42 -19.54 5.19
N VAL A 178 9.43 -18.74 5.60
CA VAL A 178 8.14 -19.21 6.14
C VAL A 178 6.95 -18.87 5.24
N GLY A 179 7.16 -18.01 4.24
CA GLY A 179 6.14 -17.59 3.31
C GLY A 179 6.62 -16.45 2.44
N GLN A 180 5.68 -15.78 1.77
CA GLN A 180 5.99 -14.66 0.87
C GLN A 180 4.94 -13.57 1.05
N ALA A 181 5.33 -12.33 0.75
CA ALA A 181 4.45 -11.18 0.77
C ALA A 181 4.65 -10.34 -0.50
N VAL A 182 3.57 -9.73 -0.98
CA VAL A 182 3.55 -8.86 -2.16
C VAL A 182 2.97 -7.51 -1.81
N VAL A 183 3.64 -6.45 -2.26
CA VAL A 183 3.14 -5.08 -2.19
C VAL A 183 3.02 -4.51 -3.60
N LEU A 184 1.94 -3.78 -3.85
CA LEU A 184 1.75 -3.02 -5.08
C LEU A 184 0.97 -1.74 -4.77
N THR A 185 1.23 -0.70 -5.55
CA THR A 185 0.55 0.59 -5.46
C THR A 185 -0.27 0.90 -6.69
N GLU A 186 0.00 0.24 -7.83
CA GLU A 186 -0.57 0.57 -9.13
C GLU A 186 -1.20 -0.64 -9.80
N TRP A 187 -2.35 -0.42 -10.46
CA TRP A 187 -3.00 -1.41 -11.30
C TRP A 187 -3.88 -0.73 -12.36
N GLU A 188 -4.24 -1.47 -13.40
CA GLU A 188 -5.18 -1.04 -14.44
C GLU A 188 -6.36 -2.00 -14.52
N ASP A 189 -7.56 -1.51 -14.82
CA ASP A 189 -8.68 -2.39 -15.18
C ASP A 189 -8.62 -2.87 -16.64
N GLU A 190 -9.57 -3.70 -17.05
CA GLU A 190 -9.65 -4.26 -18.41
C GLU A 190 -9.82 -3.16 -19.48
N GLU A 191 -10.38 -2.01 -19.11
CA GLU A 191 -10.58 -0.85 -19.97
C GLU A 191 -9.34 0.05 -20.06
N GLY A 192 -8.29 -0.23 -19.27
CA GLY A 192 -7.05 0.54 -19.23
C GLY A 192 -7.12 1.80 -18.36
N ALA A 193 -8.11 1.91 -17.46
CA ALA A 193 -8.11 2.94 -16.45
C ALA A 193 -7.06 2.60 -15.38
N ALA A 194 -6.09 3.48 -15.20
CA ALA A 194 -5.05 3.33 -14.19
C ALA A 194 -5.53 3.81 -12.82
N PHE A 195 -5.14 3.07 -11.80
CA PHE A 195 -5.40 3.35 -10.39
C PHE A 195 -4.06 3.31 -9.65
N SER A 196 -3.81 4.29 -8.79
CA SER A 196 -2.70 4.27 -7.85
C SER A 196 -3.19 4.57 -6.43
N THR A 197 -2.62 3.88 -5.44
CA THR A 197 -2.84 4.22 -4.03
C THR A 197 -2.07 5.45 -3.61
N LEU A 198 -1.04 5.85 -4.38
CA LEU A 198 -0.29 7.09 -4.16
C LEU A 198 -1.11 8.32 -4.57
N ASP A 199 -1.99 8.19 -5.57
CA ASP A 199 -2.90 9.26 -6.01
C ASP A 199 -3.94 9.65 -4.94
N GLY A 200 -4.15 8.80 -3.93
CA GLY A 200 -5.06 9.05 -2.80
C GLY A 200 -4.40 9.77 -1.60
N ALA A 201 -3.08 9.73 -1.48
CA ALA A 201 -2.34 10.50 -0.48
C ALA A 201 -2.20 11.99 -0.88
N GLU A 202 -2.34 12.28 -2.18
CA GLU A 202 -2.34 13.64 -2.75
C GLU A 202 -3.75 14.26 -2.89
N ALA A 203 -4.82 13.64 -2.39
CA ALA A 203 -6.11 14.37 -2.32
C ALA A 203 -6.14 15.48 -1.25
N ALA A 204 -5.06 15.62 -0.46
CA ALA A 204 -4.80 16.74 0.45
C ALA A 204 -3.61 17.63 0.00
N ALA A 205 -2.98 17.35 -1.13
CA ALA A 205 -1.95 18.19 -1.72
C ALA A 205 -2.15 18.20 -3.24
N GLU A 206 -2.64 19.34 -3.75
CA GLU A 206 -2.90 19.64 -5.15
C GLU A 206 -2.13 18.78 -6.16
N SER A 207 -2.85 18.23 -7.14
CA SER A 207 -2.31 17.47 -8.29
C SER A 207 -0.90 17.91 -8.68
N PRO A 208 0.06 17.00 -8.91
CA PRO A 208 1.28 17.38 -9.58
C PRO A 208 0.88 17.82 -10.97
N GLY A 209 0.90 19.15 -11.16
CA GLY A 209 0.96 19.76 -12.46
C GLY A 209 2.13 19.17 -13.26
N PRO A 210 2.18 19.41 -14.57
CA PRO A 210 3.18 18.80 -15.45
C PRO A 210 4.57 18.94 -14.86
N ALA A 211 5.34 17.83 -14.86
CA ALA A 211 6.70 17.76 -14.35
C ALA A 211 7.48 19.04 -14.73
N LEU A 212 7.89 19.81 -13.71
CA LEU A 212 8.63 21.06 -13.90
C LEU A 212 9.83 20.79 -14.81
N SER A 213 9.91 21.50 -15.92
CA SER A 213 11.06 21.45 -16.79
C SER A 213 12.31 21.93 -16.05
N VAL A 214 13.50 21.53 -16.50
CA VAL A 214 14.78 22.01 -15.94
C VAL A 214 14.81 23.55 -15.87
N GLU A 215 14.23 24.24 -16.86
CA GLU A 215 14.15 25.71 -16.90
C GLU A 215 13.27 26.29 -15.77
N GLU A 216 12.15 25.64 -15.46
CA GLU A 216 11.25 26.05 -14.39
C GLU A 216 11.84 25.76 -13.00
N ALA A 217 12.52 24.62 -12.84
CA ALA A 217 13.26 24.30 -11.61
C ALA A 217 14.42 25.30 -11.38
N GLN A 218 15.17 25.68 -12.42
CA GLN A 218 16.19 26.72 -12.34
C GLN A 218 15.60 28.08 -11.95
N LYS A 219 14.46 28.45 -12.53
CA LYS A 219 13.74 29.68 -12.19
C LYS A 219 13.29 29.66 -10.72
N ALA A 220 12.73 28.56 -10.24
CA ALA A 220 12.27 28.40 -8.86
C ALA A 220 13.40 28.48 -7.83
N VAL A 221 14.58 27.92 -8.15
CA VAL A 221 15.80 28.05 -7.32
C VAL A 221 16.25 29.51 -7.27
N LYS A 222 16.23 30.21 -8.41
CA LYS A 222 16.62 31.63 -8.48
C LYS A 222 15.70 32.50 -7.64
N GLU A 223 14.39 32.36 -7.81
CA GLU A 223 13.37 33.14 -7.08
C GLU A 223 13.48 32.91 -5.56
N GLN A 224 13.66 31.66 -5.12
CA GLN A 224 13.85 31.37 -3.69
C GLN A 224 15.18 31.91 -3.17
N GLY A 225 16.23 31.91 -4.01
CA GLY A 225 17.51 32.52 -3.68
C GLY A 225 17.41 34.04 -3.48
N ASP A 226 16.52 34.72 -4.20
CA ASP A 226 16.24 36.14 -4.05
C ASP A 226 15.48 36.41 -2.73
N VAL A 227 14.51 35.57 -2.36
CA VAL A 227 13.80 35.64 -1.06
C VAL A 227 14.77 35.56 0.13
N VAL A 228 15.73 34.62 0.10
CA VAL A 228 16.75 34.51 1.16
C VAL A 228 17.63 35.76 1.24
N ARG A 229 17.93 36.40 0.11
CA ARG A 229 18.72 37.65 0.09
C ARG A 229 17.92 38.83 0.62
N ASP A 230 16.64 38.92 0.28
CA ASP A 230 15.76 40.00 0.71
C ASP A 230 15.52 39.96 2.23
N LEU A 231 15.30 38.76 2.80
CA LEU A 231 15.21 38.57 4.25
C LEU A 231 16.50 38.98 4.97
N LYS A 232 17.66 38.69 4.38
CA LYS A 232 18.95 39.14 4.93
C LYS A 232 19.14 40.65 4.80
N ALA A 233 18.66 41.24 3.71
CA ALA A 233 18.70 42.68 3.48
C ALA A 233 17.77 43.46 4.43
N SER A 234 16.71 42.85 4.94
CA SER A 234 15.85 43.44 5.99
C SER A 234 16.46 43.39 7.40
N GLY A 235 17.69 42.89 7.54
CA GLY A 235 18.43 42.84 8.81
C GLY A 235 18.31 41.53 9.57
N LEU A 236 17.66 40.51 9.00
CA LEU A 236 17.64 39.16 9.58
C LEU A 236 18.96 38.43 9.30
N THR A 237 19.30 37.54 10.20
CA THR A 237 20.53 36.76 10.20
C THR A 237 20.24 35.29 9.93
N ASN A 238 21.28 34.48 9.73
CA ASN A 238 21.12 33.02 9.58
C ASN A 238 20.56 32.33 10.83
N GLY A 239 20.51 33.01 11.98
CA GLY A 239 19.93 32.48 13.22
C GLY A 239 18.43 32.65 13.31
N ASP A 240 17.84 33.50 12.46
CA ASP A 240 16.42 33.80 12.49
C ASP A 240 15.61 32.71 11.77
N GLU A 241 14.50 32.30 12.39
CA GLU A 241 13.66 31.19 11.93
C GLU A 241 13.17 31.39 10.48
N GLU A 242 12.81 32.63 10.13
CA GLU A 242 12.38 33.02 8.78
C GLU A 242 13.48 32.79 7.73
N VAL A 243 14.74 33.05 8.09
CA VAL A 243 15.89 32.84 7.21
C VAL A 243 16.23 31.35 7.12
N GLN A 244 16.11 30.60 8.22
CA GLN A 244 16.33 29.15 8.22
C GLN A 244 15.30 28.42 7.36
N GLU A 245 14.03 28.81 7.47
CA GLU A 245 12.95 28.27 6.66
C GLU A 245 13.16 28.56 5.17
N ALA A 246 13.45 29.83 4.83
CA ALA A 246 13.70 30.21 3.45
C ALA A 246 14.92 29.49 2.83
N VAL A 247 15.96 29.24 3.64
CA VAL A 247 17.15 28.47 3.24
C VAL A 247 16.81 26.99 3.09
N ARG A 248 15.98 26.41 3.95
CA ARG A 248 15.53 25.02 3.82
C ARG A 248 14.81 24.79 2.49
N VAL A 249 13.85 25.66 2.17
CA VAL A 249 13.12 25.62 0.89
C VAL A 249 14.08 25.81 -0.30
N LEU A 250 15.10 26.65 -0.17
CA LEU A 250 16.12 26.83 -1.21
C LEU A 250 16.95 25.56 -1.44
N LEU A 251 17.30 24.83 -0.38
CA LEU A 251 18.07 23.59 -0.48
C LEU A 251 17.24 22.47 -1.12
N GLU A 252 15.97 22.36 -0.75
CA GLU A 252 15.04 21.41 -1.35
C GLU A 252 14.90 21.63 -2.86
N ARG A 253 14.62 22.86 -3.29
CA ARG A 253 14.54 23.20 -4.72
C ARG A 253 15.83 22.94 -5.50
N LYS A 254 16.99 23.08 -4.85
CA LYS A 254 18.28 22.75 -5.46
C LYS A 254 18.45 21.25 -5.64
N ALA A 255 18.05 20.45 -4.64
CA ALA A 255 18.06 18.99 -4.76
C ALA A 255 17.10 18.52 -5.87
N ASP A 256 15.95 19.17 -6.04
CA ASP A 256 15.02 18.89 -7.14
C ASP A 256 15.65 19.18 -8.50
N LEU A 257 16.30 20.34 -8.65
CA LEU A 257 17.02 20.70 -9.86
C LEU A 257 18.16 19.72 -10.17
N GLU A 258 18.91 19.27 -9.16
CA GLU A 258 19.97 18.27 -9.33
C GLU A 258 19.41 16.92 -9.79
N ARG A 259 18.25 16.48 -9.28
CA ARG A 259 17.58 15.26 -9.74
C ARG A 259 17.17 15.34 -11.22
N LEU A 260 16.87 16.54 -11.72
CA LEU A 260 16.49 16.78 -13.12
C LEU A 260 17.71 16.96 -14.05
N GLN A 261 18.92 17.13 -13.51
CA GLN A 261 20.15 17.29 -14.28
C GLN A 261 21.16 16.20 -13.89
N PRO A 262 21.07 14.97 -14.43
CA PRO A 262 22.06 13.94 -14.15
C PRO A 262 23.45 14.43 -14.58
N SER A 263 24.41 14.35 -13.66
CA SER A 263 25.80 14.73 -13.86
C SER A 263 26.36 14.08 -15.13
N GLY A 264 26.82 14.91 -16.08
CA GLY A 264 27.56 14.46 -17.26
C GLY A 264 29.00 14.03 -16.92
#